data_AF-A0AA38G3M6-F1
#
_entry.id   AF-A0AA38G3M6-F1
#
_cell.length_a   1.000
_cell.length_b   1.000
_cell.length_c   1.000
_cell.angle_alpha   90.00
_cell.angle_beta   90.00
_cell.angle_gamma   90.00
#
_symmetry.space_group_name_H-M   'P 1'
#
loop_
_entity.id
_entity.type
_entity.pdbx_description
1 polymer ?
#
loop_
_entity_poly.entity_id
_entity_poly.type
_entity_poly.pdbx_seq_one_letter_code
_entity_poly.pdbx_strand_id
1 'polypeptide(L)'
;IGIVTGLATQRISLANVRHCEWSSGAVVWAAVKGVGRGGKVRDMLFQILEDEDDMIIKHGTQSRESRRLATQGMHTSKFCLHPAGDTPSACRLFDAIVSLCIPVIVSDDIELSFEDVIDYTKIAIFVASSDAVQPGYLASMLRSVSSENLLQYQRELKKVKKYFEYDEPDGAVNEIWRQVASKVPSIKMMIHREKRIIKREEAKLDCSCLCTNRSYSSQTGLL
;
A
#
# COMPACT_ATOMS: atom_id res chain seq x y z
N ILE A 1 -40.97 18.11 -4.79
CA ILE A 1 -39.67 17.87 -4.12
C ILE A 1 -39.73 16.44 -3.58
N GLY A 2 -39.36 15.46 -4.41
CA GLY A 2 -39.44 14.04 -4.08
C GLY A 2 -38.08 13.55 -3.63
N ILE A 3 -38.00 13.06 -2.40
CA ILE A 3 -36.79 12.44 -1.83
C ILE A 3 -36.75 11.00 -2.38
N VAL A 4 -35.81 10.73 -3.29
CA VAL A 4 -35.52 9.37 -3.74
C VAL A 4 -34.58 8.74 -2.73
N THR A 5 -35.13 7.99 -1.78
CA THR A 5 -34.39 7.03 -0.97
C THR A 5 -34.13 5.78 -1.81
N GLY A 6 -32.87 5.46 -2.08
CA GLY A 6 -32.55 4.30 -2.92
C GLY A 6 -31.06 4.08 -3.18
N LEU A 7 -30.24 4.04 -2.13
CA LEU A 7 -28.96 3.34 -2.20
C LEU A 7 -29.19 1.92 -1.70
N ALA A 8 -29.38 0.99 -2.63
CA ALA A 8 -29.33 -0.43 -2.35
C ALA A 8 -27.90 -0.79 -1.96
N THR A 9 -27.61 -0.77 -0.66
CA THR A 9 -26.44 -1.45 -0.09
C THR A 9 -26.66 -2.93 -0.33
N GLN A 10 -25.92 -3.49 -1.27
CA GLN A 10 -25.95 -4.91 -1.57
C GLN A 10 -25.26 -5.64 -0.41
N ARG A 11 -26.02 -5.93 0.64
CA ARG A 11 -25.61 -6.84 1.72
C ARG A 11 -25.30 -8.19 1.09
N ILE A 12 -24.02 -8.50 0.92
CA ILE A 12 -23.59 -9.85 0.59
C ILE A 12 -23.80 -10.70 1.84
N SER A 13 -24.91 -11.43 1.86
CA SER A 13 -25.19 -12.44 2.89
C SER A 13 -24.07 -13.47 2.89
N LEU A 14 -23.39 -13.62 4.05
CA LEU A 14 -22.33 -14.59 4.32
C LEU A 14 -22.78 -16.07 4.24
N ALA A 15 -24.05 -16.33 3.89
CA ALA A 15 -24.66 -17.66 3.81
C ALA A 15 -24.48 -18.40 2.47
N ASN A 16 -23.83 -17.79 1.47
CA ASN A 16 -23.77 -18.33 0.11
C ASN A 16 -22.37 -18.74 -0.36
N VAL A 17 -21.59 -19.38 0.51
CA VAL A 17 -20.42 -20.20 0.08
C VAL A 17 -20.95 -21.55 -0.43
N ARG A 18 -21.80 -21.51 -1.47
CA ARG A 18 -22.21 -22.72 -2.21
C ARG A 18 -21.34 -22.79 -3.45
N HIS A 19 -20.43 -23.77 -3.48
CA HIS A 19 -19.77 -24.30 -4.67
C HIS A 19 -19.57 -23.28 -5.80
N CYS A 20 -18.57 -22.41 -5.69
CA CYS A 20 -18.03 -21.75 -6.88
C CYS A 20 -17.27 -22.82 -7.67
N GLU A 21 -17.92 -23.41 -8.68
CA GLU A 21 -17.21 -24.10 -9.75
C GLU A 21 -16.37 -23.05 -10.49
N TRP A 22 -15.06 -23.08 -10.25
CA TRP A 22 -14.08 -22.26 -10.94
C TRP A 22 -13.92 -22.83 -12.36
N SER A 23 -14.67 -22.29 -13.32
CA SER A 23 -14.43 -22.57 -14.75
C SER A 23 -13.01 -22.14 -15.10
N SER A 24 -12.29 -23.03 -15.78
CA SER A 24 -10.84 -23.10 -15.95
C SER A 24 -10.15 -21.93 -16.68
N GLY A 25 -10.77 -20.76 -16.83
CA GLY A 25 -10.33 -19.72 -17.78
C GLY A 25 -9.80 -18.40 -17.21
N ALA A 26 -9.79 -18.18 -15.88
CA ALA A 26 -9.27 -16.93 -15.30
C ALA A 26 -8.37 -17.21 -14.09
N VAL A 27 -7.08 -17.42 -14.34
CA VAL A 27 -6.11 -17.69 -13.27
C VAL A 27 -5.68 -16.39 -12.61
N VAL A 28 -5.49 -15.31 -13.38
CA VAL A 28 -4.97 -14.03 -12.87
C VAL A 28 -5.74 -12.85 -13.45
N TRP A 29 -6.12 -11.90 -12.60
CA TRP A 29 -6.59 -10.58 -13.03
C TRP A 29 -5.54 -9.52 -12.70
N ALA A 30 -5.09 -8.81 -13.74
CA ALA A 30 -4.28 -7.62 -13.57
C ALA A 30 -4.98 -6.47 -14.28
N ALA A 31 -5.09 -5.33 -13.61
CA ALA A 31 -5.33 -4.09 -14.33
C ALA A 31 -4.26 -3.06 -14.07
N VAL A 32 -3.74 -2.61 -15.19
CA VAL A 32 -2.48 -1.91 -15.31
C VAL A 32 -2.83 -0.53 -15.83
N LYS A 33 -2.60 0.49 -15.00
CA LYS A 33 -2.52 1.88 -15.46
C LYS A 33 -1.29 2.48 -14.82
N GLY A 34 -0.54 3.26 -15.59
CA GLY A 34 0.07 4.40 -14.92
C GLY A 34 1.20 5.09 -15.60
N VAL A 35 1.73 6.01 -14.80
CA VAL A 35 2.61 7.09 -15.19
C VAL A 35 3.63 7.21 -14.07
N GLY A 36 4.93 7.11 -14.38
CA GLY A 36 6.03 7.24 -13.40
C GLY A 36 7.08 6.12 -13.49
N ARG A 37 8.14 6.20 -12.66
CA ARG A 37 9.26 5.22 -12.65
C ARG A 37 8.83 3.78 -12.32
N GLY A 38 7.79 3.59 -11.50
CA GLY A 38 7.16 2.28 -11.27
C GLY A 38 6.42 1.71 -12.49
N GLY A 39 6.18 2.54 -13.52
CA GLY A 39 5.58 2.07 -14.78
C GLY A 39 6.43 1.05 -15.53
N LYS A 40 7.77 1.09 -15.40
CA LYS A 40 8.65 0.19 -16.17
C LYS A 40 8.42 -1.29 -15.88
N VAL A 41 8.35 -1.68 -14.60
CA VAL A 41 8.09 -3.06 -14.20
C VAL A 41 6.70 -3.49 -14.66
N ARG A 42 5.73 -2.60 -14.49
CA ARG A 42 4.35 -2.85 -14.89
C ARG A 42 4.18 -3.02 -16.40
N ASP A 43 4.86 -2.21 -17.20
CA ASP A 43 4.79 -2.27 -18.66
C ASP A 43 5.54 -3.52 -19.20
N MET A 44 6.65 -3.92 -18.57
CA MET A 44 7.34 -5.19 -18.87
C MET A 44 6.48 -6.40 -18.52
N LEU A 45 5.85 -6.40 -17.34
CA LEU A 45 4.93 -7.47 -16.94
C LEU A 45 3.73 -7.57 -17.89
N PHE A 46 3.22 -6.44 -18.37
CA PHE A 46 2.15 -6.46 -19.36
C PHE A 46 2.56 -7.22 -20.62
N GLN A 47 3.75 -6.91 -21.18
CA GLN A 47 4.25 -7.57 -22.38
C GLN A 47 4.47 -9.07 -22.18
N ILE A 48 5.01 -9.48 -21.02
CA ILE A 48 5.31 -10.89 -20.74
C ILE A 48 4.03 -11.70 -20.54
N LEU A 49 3.01 -11.12 -19.93
CA LEU A 49 1.78 -11.83 -19.54
C LEU A 49 0.67 -11.74 -20.60
N GLU A 50 0.81 -10.88 -21.61
CA GLU A 50 -0.17 -10.75 -22.70
C GLU A 50 -0.27 -12.04 -23.54
N ASP A 51 0.84 -12.79 -23.66
CA ASP A 51 0.93 -14.03 -24.44
C ASP A 51 0.57 -15.30 -23.62
N GLU A 52 0.15 -15.17 -22.36
CA GLU A 52 -0.20 -16.31 -21.51
C GLU A 52 -1.71 -16.64 -21.56
N ASP A 53 -2.06 -17.83 -22.05
CA ASP A 53 -3.45 -18.24 -22.33
C ASP A 53 -4.44 -18.15 -21.14
N ASP A 54 -3.93 -18.29 -19.90
CA ASP A 54 -4.77 -18.37 -18.69
C ASP A 54 -4.86 -17.03 -17.91
N MET A 55 -4.28 -15.95 -18.46
CA MET A 55 -4.13 -14.68 -17.77
C MET A 55 -4.94 -13.56 -18.41
N ILE A 56 -5.78 -12.91 -17.60
CA ILE A 56 -6.61 -11.81 -18.05
C ILE A 56 -5.97 -10.51 -17.59
N ILE A 57 -5.20 -9.90 -18.49
CA ILE A 57 -4.58 -8.60 -18.28
C ILE A 57 -5.42 -7.53 -19.00
N LYS A 58 -5.91 -6.53 -18.26
CA LYS A 58 -6.71 -5.43 -18.83
C LYS A 58 -6.11 -4.08 -18.50
N HIS A 59 -6.11 -3.16 -19.46
CA HIS A 59 -5.72 -1.78 -19.18
C HIS A 59 -6.77 -1.07 -18.30
N GLY A 60 -6.31 -0.47 -17.21
CA GLY A 60 -7.19 0.26 -16.30
C GLY A 60 -7.57 1.63 -16.86
N THR A 61 -8.82 1.81 -17.29
CA THR A 61 -9.37 3.16 -17.53
C THR A 61 -10.16 3.65 -16.32
N GLN A 62 -10.21 4.98 -16.11
CA GLN A 62 -10.90 5.60 -14.96
C GLN A 62 -12.41 5.76 -15.23
N SER A 63 -13.03 4.82 -15.93
CA SER A 63 -14.47 4.84 -16.21
C SER A 63 -15.25 4.04 -15.15
N ARG A 64 -16.54 4.36 -14.98
CA ARG A 64 -17.42 3.58 -14.07
C ARG A 64 -17.59 2.14 -14.54
N GLU A 65 -17.63 1.94 -15.84
CA GLU A 65 -17.74 0.61 -16.46
C GLU A 65 -16.48 -0.21 -16.22
N SER A 66 -15.30 0.38 -16.44
CA SER A 66 -14.03 -0.29 -16.17
C SER A 66 -13.87 -0.67 -14.70
N ARG A 67 -14.39 0.13 -13.76
CA ARG A 67 -14.44 -0.25 -12.34
C ARG A 67 -15.34 -1.46 -12.09
N ARG A 68 -16.52 -1.54 -12.72
CA ARG A 68 -17.40 -2.71 -12.58
C ARG A 68 -16.79 -3.98 -13.16
N LEU A 69 -16.22 -3.87 -14.36
CA LEU A 69 -15.52 -4.98 -15.01
C LEU A 69 -14.31 -5.43 -14.20
N ALA A 70 -13.62 -4.49 -13.55
CA ALA A 70 -12.54 -4.80 -12.63
C ALA A 70 -13.03 -5.61 -11.42
N THR A 71 -14.05 -5.12 -10.72
CA THR A 71 -14.65 -5.83 -9.58
C THR A 71 -15.13 -7.22 -9.99
N GLN A 72 -15.83 -7.34 -11.11
CA GLN A 72 -16.30 -8.63 -11.62
C GLN A 72 -15.13 -9.57 -11.95
N GLY A 73 -14.08 -9.07 -12.62
CA GLY A 73 -12.88 -9.84 -12.93
C GLY A 73 -12.16 -10.35 -11.68
N MET A 74 -12.06 -9.52 -10.64
CA MET A 74 -11.48 -9.92 -9.35
C MET A 74 -12.31 -11.03 -8.68
N HIS A 75 -13.64 -10.94 -8.73
CA HIS A 75 -14.51 -11.96 -8.14
C HIS A 75 -14.44 -13.33 -8.81
N THR A 76 -14.07 -13.38 -10.10
CA THR A 76 -13.98 -14.65 -10.85
C THR A 76 -12.56 -15.19 -10.95
N SER A 77 -11.56 -14.45 -10.47
CA SER A 77 -10.15 -14.82 -10.60
C SER A 77 -9.60 -15.41 -9.31
N LYS A 78 -8.61 -16.31 -9.42
CA LYS A 78 -7.93 -16.89 -8.26
C LYS A 78 -6.90 -15.90 -7.69
N PHE A 79 -6.16 -15.25 -8.57
CA PHE A 79 -5.08 -14.32 -8.24
C PHE A 79 -5.33 -12.92 -8.79
N CYS A 80 -4.86 -11.92 -8.06
CA CYS A 80 -4.91 -10.51 -8.45
C CYS A 80 -3.51 -9.92 -8.41
N LEU A 81 -2.99 -9.51 -9.57
CA LEU A 81 -1.62 -9.02 -9.69
C LEU A 81 -1.51 -7.54 -9.28
N HIS A 82 -0.52 -7.24 -8.43
CA HIS A 82 -0.23 -5.91 -7.87
C HIS A 82 1.26 -5.56 -8.06
N PRO A 83 1.64 -5.04 -9.24
CA PRO A 83 3.02 -4.65 -9.52
C PRO A 83 3.41 -3.31 -8.90
N ALA A 84 4.72 -3.13 -8.71
CA ALA A 84 5.32 -1.92 -8.19
C ALA A 84 4.81 -0.68 -8.95
N GLY A 85 4.46 0.36 -8.20
CA GLY A 85 3.82 1.57 -8.73
C GLY A 85 2.30 1.63 -8.52
N ASP A 86 1.66 0.54 -8.07
CA ASP A 86 0.43 0.64 -7.30
C ASP A 86 0.78 1.30 -5.95
N THR A 87 0.21 2.46 -5.65
CA THR A 87 0.37 3.06 -4.32
C THR A 87 -0.30 2.15 -3.28
N PRO A 88 0.20 2.01 -2.04
CA PRO A 88 -0.47 1.24 -0.98
C PRO A 88 -1.92 1.67 -0.72
N SER A 89 -2.24 2.92 -1.05
CA SER A 89 -3.57 3.53 -1.02
C SER A 89 -4.41 3.28 -2.29
N ALA A 90 -3.88 2.60 -3.30
CA ALA A 90 -4.61 2.29 -4.51
C ALA A 90 -5.70 1.27 -4.16
N CYS A 91 -6.96 1.66 -4.43
CA CYS A 91 -8.18 0.89 -4.14
C CYS A 91 -8.12 -0.61 -4.49
N ARG A 92 -7.24 -1.01 -5.41
CA ARG A 92 -7.26 -2.32 -6.04
C ARG A 92 -6.79 -3.44 -5.12
N LEU A 93 -5.82 -3.21 -4.22
CA LEU A 93 -5.41 -4.23 -3.25
C LEU A 93 -6.56 -4.50 -2.27
N PHE A 94 -7.22 -3.46 -1.80
CA PHE A 94 -8.38 -3.59 -0.91
C PHE A 94 -9.54 -4.25 -1.62
N ASP A 95 -9.82 -3.88 -2.87
CA ASP A 95 -10.86 -4.52 -3.69
C ASP A 95 -10.57 -6.01 -3.87
N ALA A 96 -9.31 -6.40 -4.15
CA ALA A 96 -8.93 -7.81 -4.26
C ALA A 96 -9.18 -8.59 -2.96
N ILE A 97 -8.79 -8.02 -1.81
CA ILE A 97 -9.01 -8.63 -0.49
C ILE A 97 -10.51 -8.78 -0.20
N VAL A 98 -11.31 -7.74 -0.45
CA VAL A 98 -12.77 -7.77 -0.23
C VAL A 98 -13.47 -8.77 -1.17
N SER A 99 -12.94 -8.95 -2.38
CA SER A 99 -13.36 -9.94 -3.37
C SER A 99 -12.83 -11.37 -3.11
N LEU A 100 -11.99 -11.58 -2.09
CA LEU A 100 -11.30 -12.85 -1.79
C LEU A 100 -10.40 -13.37 -2.92
N CYS A 101 -9.93 -12.45 -3.78
CA CYS A 101 -8.94 -12.72 -4.80
C CYS A 101 -7.55 -12.64 -4.16
N ILE A 102 -6.70 -13.65 -4.35
CA ILE A 102 -5.40 -13.72 -3.67
C ILE A 102 -4.45 -12.68 -4.26
N PRO A 103 -4.00 -11.67 -3.50
CA PRO A 103 -3.08 -10.68 -4.02
C PRO A 103 -1.71 -11.29 -4.32
N VAL A 104 -1.19 -11.01 -5.50
CA VAL A 104 0.18 -11.34 -5.93
C VAL A 104 0.92 -10.01 -6.04
N ILE A 105 1.70 -9.71 -5.02
CA ILE A 105 2.38 -8.43 -4.85
C ILE A 105 3.77 -8.54 -5.46
N VAL A 106 4.01 -7.79 -6.53
CA VAL A 106 5.30 -7.71 -7.22
C VAL A 106 5.95 -6.39 -6.87
N SER A 107 6.63 -6.34 -5.73
CA SER A 107 7.30 -5.13 -5.23
C SER A 107 8.30 -5.50 -4.16
N ASP A 108 9.45 -4.82 -4.14
CA ASP A 108 10.51 -5.04 -3.16
C ASP A 108 10.34 -4.15 -1.91
N ASP A 109 9.71 -2.98 -2.06
CA ASP A 109 9.64 -1.94 -1.01
C ASP A 109 8.19 -1.48 -0.73
N ILE A 110 7.20 -2.37 -0.76
CA ILE A 110 5.81 -1.99 -0.50
C ILE A 110 5.52 -1.88 1.00
N GLU A 111 4.90 -0.76 1.41
CA GLU A 111 4.34 -0.62 2.76
C GLU A 111 2.87 -1.07 2.75
N LEU A 112 2.45 -1.82 3.76
CA LEU A 112 1.10 -2.40 3.82
C LEU A 112 0.29 -1.88 5.01
N SER A 113 -1.03 -1.76 4.82
CA SER A 113 -1.94 -1.29 5.86
C SER A 113 -2.08 -2.32 6.98
N PHE A 114 -1.95 -1.89 8.23
CA PHE A 114 -2.14 -2.72 9.42
C PHE A 114 -1.23 -3.96 9.50
N GLU A 115 -0.01 -3.86 8.98
CA GLU A 115 0.97 -4.95 8.94
C GLU A 115 1.36 -5.49 10.33
N ASP A 116 1.17 -4.72 11.39
CA ASP A 116 1.34 -5.17 12.79
C ASP A 116 0.20 -6.08 13.30
N VAL A 117 -0.95 -6.09 12.59
CA VAL A 117 -2.13 -6.90 12.94
C VAL A 117 -2.36 -8.00 11.91
N ILE A 118 -2.12 -7.68 10.63
CA ILE A 118 -2.39 -8.53 9.50
C ILE A 118 -1.09 -9.16 9.04
N ASP A 119 -0.99 -10.48 9.20
CA ASP A 119 0.09 -11.26 8.64
C ASP A 119 -0.13 -11.46 7.13
N TYR A 120 0.46 -10.58 6.33
CA TYR A 120 0.29 -10.58 4.88
C TYR A 120 0.83 -11.85 4.21
N THR A 121 1.78 -12.55 4.82
CA THR A 121 2.33 -13.81 4.29
C THR A 121 1.27 -14.92 4.20
N LYS A 122 0.18 -14.79 4.97
CA LYS A 122 -0.95 -15.74 4.99
C LYS A 122 -2.07 -15.39 4.02
N ILE A 123 -2.07 -14.19 3.45
CA ILE A 123 -3.16 -13.70 2.59
C ILE A 123 -2.70 -13.28 1.19
N ALA A 124 -1.40 -13.06 0.99
CA ALA A 124 -0.82 -12.62 -0.26
C ALA A 124 0.45 -13.41 -0.61
N ILE A 125 0.80 -13.40 -1.90
CA ILE A 125 2.04 -13.95 -2.44
C ILE A 125 2.94 -12.78 -2.80
N PHE A 126 4.17 -12.77 -2.29
CA PHE A 126 5.16 -11.75 -2.58
C PHE A 126 6.17 -12.27 -3.59
N VAL A 127 6.48 -11.44 -4.59
CA VAL A 127 7.41 -11.77 -5.66
C VAL A 127 8.35 -10.59 -5.86
N ALA A 128 9.65 -10.86 -5.92
CA ALA A 128 10.64 -9.83 -6.23
C ALA A 128 10.40 -9.29 -7.65
N SER A 129 10.59 -7.98 -7.83
CA SER A 129 10.35 -7.35 -9.14
C SER A 129 11.26 -7.94 -10.22
N SER A 130 12.49 -8.35 -9.85
CA SER A 130 13.48 -8.98 -10.74
C SER A 130 13.05 -10.33 -11.28
N ASP A 131 12.33 -11.11 -10.47
CA ASP A 131 11.93 -12.48 -10.79
C ASP A 131 10.63 -12.46 -11.59
N ALA A 132 9.71 -11.57 -11.22
CA ALA A 132 8.43 -11.44 -11.90
C ALA A 132 8.57 -11.00 -13.38
N VAL A 133 9.61 -10.22 -13.72
CA VAL A 133 9.90 -9.83 -15.10
C VAL A 133 10.65 -10.91 -15.89
N GLN A 134 10.97 -12.06 -15.30
CA GLN A 134 11.49 -13.19 -16.07
C GLN A 134 10.33 -13.88 -16.81
N PRO A 135 10.43 -14.06 -18.14
CA PRO A 135 9.39 -14.71 -18.92
C PRO A 135 9.02 -16.10 -18.37
N GLY A 136 7.72 -16.36 -18.19
CA GLY A 136 7.19 -17.64 -17.71
C GLY A 136 7.39 -17.93 -16.21
N TYR A 137 8.21 -17.16 -15.47
CA TYR A 137 8.44 -17.40 -14.03
C TYR A 137 7.16 -17.19 -13.23
N LEU A 138 6.53 -16.02 -13.37
CA LEU A 138 5.31 -15.69 -12.62
C LEU A 138 4.17 -16.66 -12.97
N ALA A 139 4.03 -17.00 -14.25
CA ALA A 139 3.00 -17.93 -14.71
C ALA A 139 3.19 -19.35 -14.16
N SER A 140 4.40 -19.89 -14.25
CA SER A 140 4.72 -21.22 -13.71
C SER A 140 4.55 -21.28 -12.18
N MET A 141 4.97 -20.24 -11.46
CA MET A 141 4.77 -20.14 -10.03
C MET A 141 3.27 -20.16 -9.67
N LEU A 142 2.45 -19.32 -10.30
CA LEU A 142 1.01 -19.25 -9.98
C LEU A 142 0.28 -20.54 -10.35
N ARG A 143 0.68 -21.21 -11.43
CA ARG A 143 0.16 -22.55 -11.80
C ARG A 143 0.57 -23.64 -10.81
N SER A 144 1.72 -23.50 -10.15
CA SER A 144 2.20 -24.47 -9.16
C SER A 144 1.47 -24.41 -7.81
N VAL A 145 0.70 -23.35 -7.56
CA VAL A 145 -0.05 -23.20 -6.30
C VAL A 145 -1.19 -24.22 -6.26
N SER A 146 -1.16 -25.09 -5.24
CA SER A 146 -2.17 -26.13 -5.06
C SER A 146 -3.54 -25.56 -4.68
N SER A 147 -4.61 -26.29 -5.00
CA SER A 147 -5.97 -25.94 -4.58
C SER A 147 -6.13 -25.86 -3.06
N GLU A 148 -5.38 -26.66 -2.30
CA GLU A 148 -5.37 -26.60 -0.84
C GLU A 148 -4.80 -25.26 -0.33
N ASN A 149 -3.68 -24.82 -0.91
CA ASN A 149 -3.08 -23.53 -0.59
C ASN A 149 -4.02 -22.38 -0.96
N LEU A 150 -4.66 -22.44 -2.14
CA LEU A 150 -5.68 -21.45 -2.55
C LEU A 150 -6.80 -21.32 -1.51
N LEU A 151 -7.35 -22.44 -1.06
CA LEU A 151 -8.41 -22.46 -0.04
C LEU A 151 -7.91 -21.96 1.32
N GLN A 152 -6.64 -22.18 1.65
CA GLN A 152 -6.03 -21.64 2.86
C GLN A 152 -5.93 -20.12 2.79
N TYR A 153 -5.39 -19.55 1.70
CA TYR A 153 -5.35 -18.11 1.49
C TYR A 153 -6.73 -17.47 1.55
N GLN A 154 -7.74 -18.06 0.88
CA GLN A 154 -9.12 -17.54 0.91
C GLN A 154 -9.74 -17.56 2.30
N ARG A 155 -9.44 -18.59 3.12
CA ARG A 155 -9.89 -18.63 4.52
C ARG A 155 -9.27 -17.53 5.36
N GLU A 156 -7.98 -17.25 5.18
CA GLU A 156 -7.31 -16.16 5.90
C GLU A 156 -7.80 -14.79 5.41
N LEU A 157 -7.98 -14.60 4.10
CA LEU A 157 -8.56 -13.39 3.50
C LEU A 157 -9.94 -13.08 4.12
N LYS A 158 -10.79 -14.10 4.30
CA LYS A 158 -12.11 -13.93 4.92
C LYS A 158 -12.04 -13.41 6.36
N LYS A 159 -10.99 -13.74 7.12
CA LYS A 159 -10.82 -13.26 8.51
C LYS A 159 -10.39 -11.79 8.56
N VAL A 160 -9.54 -11.37 7.62
CA VAL A 160 -8.97 -10.02 7.59
C VAL A 160 -9.83 -9.03 6.81
N LYS A 161 -10.74 -9.53 5.95
CA LYS A 161 -11.64 -8.72 5.12
C LYS A 161 -12.31 -7.56 5.86
N LYS A 162 -12.73 -7.77 7.11
CA LYS A 162 -13.34 -6.74 7.97
C LYS A 162 -12.48 -5.47 8.14
N TYR A 163 -11.15 -5.60 8.09
CA TYR A 163 -10.24 -4.45 8.21
C TYR A 163 -10.21 -3.57 6.95
N PHE A 164 -10.84 -4.02 5.87
CA PHE A 164 -10.89 -3.33 4.58
C PHE A 164 -12.33 -2.94 4.18
N GLU A 165 -13.32 -3.25 5.01
CA GLU A 165 -14.71 -2.82 4.85
C GLU A 165 -15.00 -1.61 5.75
N TYR A 166 -15.67 -0.59 5.20
CA TYR A 166 -15.92 0.66 5.91
C TYR A 166 -17.05 0.55 6.94
N ASP A 167 -18.08 -0.24 6.63
CA ASP A 167 -19.30 -0.35 7.44
C ASP A 167 -19.16 -1.36 8.61
N GLU A 168 -17.99 -1.99 8.77
CA GLU A 168 -17.72 -2.94 9.83
C GLU A 168 -17.39 -2.20 11.15
N PRO A 169 -18.16 -2.38 12.24
CA PRO A 169 -17.97 -1.65 13.49
C PRO A 169 -16.56 -1.80 14.06
N ASP A 170 -15.99 -3.00 14.02
CA ASP A 170 -14.61 -3.30 14.44
C ASP A 170 -13.66 -3.43 13.24
N GLY A 171 -13.97 -2.72 12.15
CA GLY A 171 -13.26 -2.76 10.89
C GLY A 171 -12.21 -1.66 10.74
N ALA A 172 -12.08 -1.14 9.52
CA ALA A 172 -11.02 -0.23 9.13
C ALA A 172 -10.90 1.02 10.03
N VAL A 173 -12.04 1.68 10.31
CA VAL A 173 -12.05 2.96 11.03
C VAL A 173 -11.56 2.81 12.47
N ASN A 174 -12.05 1.80 13.19
CA ASN A 174 -11.63 1.54 14.57
C ASN A 174 -10.15 1.14 14.63
N GLU A 175 -9.70 0.33 13.67
CA GLU A 175 -8.30 -0.07 13.60
C GLU A 175 -7.38 1.13 13.33
N ILE A 176 -7.76 2.05 12.43
CA ILE A 176 -7.03 3.32 12.22
C ILE A 176 -6.91 4.10 13.53
N TRP A 177 -8.01 4.27 14.27
CA TRP A 177 -7.98 4.98 15.56
C TRP A 177 -7.10 4.28 16.60
N ARG A 178 -7.13 2.94 16.65
CA ARG A 178 -6.26 2.12 17.51
C ARG A 178 -4.78 2.37 17.19
N GLN A 179 -4.41 2.37 15.91
CA GLN A 179 -3.05 2.65 15.44
C GLN A 179 -2.57 4.04 15.80
N VAL A 180 -3.41 5.05 15.55
CA VAL A 180 -3.12 6.45 15.88
C VAL A 180 -2.92 6.59 17.38
N ALA A 181 -3.85 6.07 18.20
CA ALA A 181 -3.75 6.13 19.65
C ALA A 181 -2.46 5.48 20.18
N SER A 182 -2.03 4.36 19.59
CA SER A 182 -0.80 3.66 19.96
C SER A 182 0.48 4.42 19.59
N LYS A 183 0.51 5.10 18.43
CA LYS A 183 1.71 5.78 17.91
C LYS A 183 1.90 7.21 18.44
N VAL A 184 0.81 7.91 18.81
CA VAL A 184 0.84 9.30 19.28
C VAL A 184 1.79 9.54 20.48
N PRO A 185 1.84 8.68 21.52
CA PRO A 185 2.78 8.87 22.64
C PRO A 185 4.25 8.89 22.20
N SER A 186 4.65 7.96 21.33
CA SER A 186 6.02 7.89 20.79
C SER A 186 6.37 9.14 19.99
N ILE A 187 5.45 9.62 19.15
CA ILE A 187 5.64 10.87 18.39
C ILE A 187 5.79 12.08 19.32
N LYS A 188 4.93 12.20 20.34
CA LYS A 188 5.04 13.27 21.36
C LYS A 188 6.41 13.23 22.06
N MET A 189 6.89 12.04 22.41
CA MET A 189 8.21 11.88 23.04
C MET A 189 9.36 12.28 22.11
N MET A 190 9.29 11.96 20.82
CA MET A 190 10.28 12.41 19.82
C MET A 190 10.30 13.94 19.71
N ILE A 191 9.12 14.57 19.61
CA ILE A 191 9.00 16.04 19.57
C ILE A 191 9.58 16.67 20.84
N HIS A 192 9.30 16.12 22.03
CA HIS A 192 9.84 16.64 23.29
C HIS A 192 11.36 16.47 23.41
N ARG A 193 11.94 15.40 22.83
CA ARG A 193 13.39 15.21 22.77
C ARG A 193 14.04 16.24 21.85
N GLU A 194 13.47 16.45 20.67
CA GLU A 194 13.98 17.44 19.70
C GLU A 194 13.96 18.86 20.27
N LYS A 195 12.87 19.26 20.95
CA LYS A 195 12.76 20.58 21.60
C LYS A 195 13.78 20.83 22.70
N ARG A 196 14.34 19.80 23.33
CA ARG A 196 15.41 19.94 24.35
C ARG A 196 16.78 20.19 23.75
N ILE A 197 16.97 19.88 22.46
CA ILE A 197 18.23 20.13 21.78
C ILE A 197 18.27 21.62 21.46
N ILE A 198 19.06 22.36 22.23
CA ILE A 198 19.46 23.73 21.87
C ILE A 198 20.33 23.59 20.61
N LYS A 199 19.76 23.87 19.44
CA LYS A 199 20.58 24.14 18.26
C LYS A 199 21.29 25.45 18.56
N ARG A 200 22.58 25.40 18.90
CA ARG A 200 23.44 26.56 18.72
C ARG A 200 23.35 26.83 17.23
N GLU A 201 22.59 27.86 16.84
CA GLU A 201 22.87 28.54 15.60
C GLU A 201 24.39 28.75 15.59
N GLU A 202 25.03 28.48 14.46
CA GLU A 202 26.38 28.97 14.23
C GLU A 202 26.33 30.46 14.55
N ALA A 203 26.71 30.79 15.78
CA ALA A 203 26.97 32.14 16.19
C ALA A 203 28.07 32.54 15.22
N LYS A 204 27.69 33.33 14.22
CA LYS A 204 28.59 34.15 13.43
C LYS A 204 29.64 34.62 14.42
N LEU A 205 30.87 34.13 14.28
CA LEU A 205 31.98 34.58 15.09
C LEU A 205 32.11 36.07 14.85
N ASP A 206 31.57 36.88 15.76
CA ASP A 206 32.08 38.21 16.02
C ASP A 206 32.68 38.19 17.42
N CYS A 207 33.74 37.39 17.55
CA CYS A 207 34.67 37.48 18.67
C CYS A 207 35.72 38.54 18.32
N SER A 208 35.35 39.82 18.35
CA SER A 208 36.31 40.92 18.37
C SER A 208 36.57 41.34 19.81
N CYS A 209 37.35 40.52 20.52
CA CYS A 209 38.02 40.96 21.75
C CYS A 209 39.22 41.85 21.38
N LEU A 210 38.99 43.13 21.06
CA LEU A 210 40.07 44.10 20.94
C LEU A 210 40.34 44.76 22.30
N CYS A 211 41.20 44.11 23.08
CA CYS A 211 41.88 44.72 24.20
C CYS A 211 42.89 45.75 23.64
N THR A 212 42.56 47.04 23.65
CA THR A 212 43.56 48.07 23.33
C THR A 212 44.23 48.52 24.61
N ASN A 213 45.36 47.88 24.93
CA ASN A 213 46.33 48.40 25.86
C ASN A 213 47.12 49.50 25.14
N ARG A 214 47.02 50.77 25.57
CA ARG A 214 48.01 51.79 25.20
C ARG A 214 48.50 52.51 26.44
N SER A 215 49.81 52.38 26.59
CA SER A 215 50.64 52.76 27.70
C SER A 215 50.72 54.28 27.90
N TYR A 216 50.81 54.64 29.18
CA TYR A 216 51.43 55.80 29.81
C TYR A 216 52.36 56.68 28.95
N SER A 217 52.19 58.02 28.98
CA SER A 217 53.25 58.99 29.32
C SER A 217 52.78 60.47 29.34
N SER A 218 52.75 61.04 30.56
CA SER A 218 53.26 62.37 31.01
C SER A 218 52.81 63.72 30.40
N GLN A 219 52.17 64.52 31.26
CA GLN A 219 52.37 65.96 31.60
C GLN A 219 52.75 66.99 30.52
N THR A 220 51.97 68.08 30.47
CA THR A 220 52.45 69.48 30.65
C THR A 220 51.28 70.41 31.03
N GLY A 221 51.47 71.24 32.06
CA GLY A 221 50.61 72.39 32.37
C GLY A 221 51.14 73.71 31.76
N LEU A 222 50.53 74.82 32.22
CA LEU A 222 50.68 76.25 31.84
C LEU A 222 49.80 76.66 30.63
N LEU A 223 48.94 77.69 30.67
CA LEU A 223 48.82 78.92 31.48
C LEU A 223 47.35 79.18 31.84
#